data_AF-A0A2T7AHS8-F1
#
_entry.id   AF-A0A2T7AHS8-F1
#
_cell.length_a   1.000
_cell.length_b   1.000
_cell.length_c   1.000
_cell.angle_alpha   90.00
_cell.angle_beta   90.00
_cell.angle_gamma   90.00
#
_symmetry.space_group_name_H-M   'P 1'
#
loop_
_entity.id
_entity.type
_entity.pdbx_description
1 polymer ?
#
loop_
_entity_poly.entity_id
_entity_poly.type
_entity_poly.pdbx_seq_one_letter_code
_entity_poly.pdbx_strand_id
1 'polypeptide(L)' 'MVIGLAPEGKVRVWLKNNGRPNLEQTKTKIITVSGKELDMCKNETNFHSGYEYSEGMKVFIKGKKYPYGTW' A
#
# COMPACT_ATOMS: atom_id res chain seq x y z
N MET A 1 1.64 -0.23 13.27
CA MET A 1 0.65 -0.36 12.18
C MET A 1 1.38 -0.86 10.95
N VAL A 2 0.80 -1.79 10.21
CA VAL A 2 1.33 -2.29 8.94
C VAL A 2 0.31 -1.99 7.86
N ILE A 3 0.75 -1.47 6.71
CA ILE A 3 -0.11 -1.10 5.58
C ILE A 3 0.39 -1.84 4.35
N GLY A 4 -0.53 -2.46 3.61
CA GLY A 4 -0.27 -3.11 2.33
C GLY A 4 -1.12 -2.47 1.24
N LEU A 5 -0.51 -2.16 0.10
CA LEU A 5 -1.15 -1.54 -1.05
C LEU A 5 -0.98 -2.45 -2.27
N ALA A 6 -2.09 -2.83 -2.89
CA ALA A 6 -2.12 -3.52 -4.18
C ALA A 6 -2.21 -2.50 -5.35
N PRO A 7 -1.82 -2.85 -6.59
CA PRO A 7 -1.87 -1.95 -7.75
C PRO A 7 -3.30 -1.60 -8.12
N GLU A 8 -4.22 -2.49 -7.78
CA GLU A 8 -5.66 -2.32 -7.88
C GLU A 8 -6.17 -1.13 -7.03
N GLY A 9 -5.31 -0.46 -6.27
CA GLY A 9 -5.67 0.62 -5.34
C GLY A 9 -6.28 0.13 -4.02
N LYS A 10 -6.32 -1.20 -3.81
CA LYS A 10 -6.83 -1.81 -2.58
C LYS A 10 -5.78 -1.70 -1.47
N VAL A 11 -6.15 -1.04 -0.38
CA VAL A 11 -5.34 -0.97 0.84
C VAL A 11 -5.88 -1.90 1.90
N ARG A 12 -4.96 -2.60 2.57
CA ARG A 12 -5.22 -3.35 3.80
C ARG A 12 -4.34 -2.83 4.92
N VAL A 13 -4.91 -2.73 6.11
CA VAL A 13 -4.22 -2.26 7.32
C VAL A 13 -4.27 -3.35 8.37
N TRP A 14 -3.14 -3.59 9.02
CA TRP A 14 -3.06 -4.47 10.17
C TRP A 14 -2.54 -3.74 11.41
N LEU A 15 -3.15 -4.02 12.55
CA LEU A 15 -2.64 -3.61 13.86
C LEU A 15 -1.47 -4.52 14.22
N LYS A 16 -0.32 -3.89 14.50
CA LYS A 16 0.89 -4.60 14.91
C LYS A 16 0.66 -5.11 16.32
N ASN A 17 0.78 -6.42 16.52
CA ASN A 17 0.57 -7.06 17.81
C ASN A 17 1.91 -7.61 18.30
N ASN A 18 2.41 -7.12 19.45
CA ASN A 18 3.76 -7.42 19.92
C ASN A 18 3.91 -8.91 20.28
N GLY A 19 4.46 -9.70 19.34
CA GLY A 19 4.68 -11.14 19.50
C GLY A 19 3.52 -12.03 19.05
N ARG A 20 2.47 -11.47 18.44
CA ARG A 20 1.31 -12.20 17.90
C ARG A 20 1.09 -11.84 16.42
N PRO A 21 0.34 -12.65 15.66
CA PRO A 21 -0.04 -12.29 14.30
C PRO A 21 -0.75 -10.93 14.24
N ASN A 22 -0.44 -10.15 13.19
CA ASN A 22 -1.06 -8.85 13.01
C ASN A 22 -2.56 -8.99 12.72
N LEU A 23 -3.37 -8.11 13.32
CA LEU A 23 -4.83 -8.16 13.21
C LEU A 23 -5.32 -7.27 12.06
N GLU A 24 -5.90 -7.88 11.03
CA GLU A 24 -6.44 -7.17 9.87
C GLU A 24 -7.66 -6.31 10.26
N GLN A 25 -7.68 -5.07 9.78
CA GLN A 25 -8.81 -4.16 9.94
C GLN A 25 -9.75 -4.30 8.73
N THR A 26 -10.81 -5.10 8.88
CA THR A 26 -11.74 -5.43 7.78
C THR A 26 -13.03 -4.61 7.75
N LYS A 27 -13.43 -4.00 8.88
CA LYS A 27 -14.70 -3.25 9.01
C LYS A 27 -14.55 -1.73 8.93
N THR A 28 -13.32 -1.23 8.75
CA THR A 28 -13.04 0.20 8.74
C THR A 28 -13.03 0.71 7.29
N LYS A 29 -13.68 1.86 7.05
CA LYS A 29 -13.58 2.54 5.75
C LYS A 29 -12.17 3.12 5.61
N ILE A 30 -11.37 2.58 4.70
CA ILE A 30 -10.04 3.08 4.37
C ILE A 30 -10.18 3.94 3.12
N ILE A 31 -9.74 5.19 3.18
CA ILE A 31 -9.69 6.10 2.04
C ILE A 31 -8.23 6.29 1.67
N THR A 32 -7.91 6.02 0.41
CA THR A 32 -6.60 6.33 -0.17
C THR A 32 -6.70 7.61 -0.98
N VAL A 33 -5.70 8.48 -0.79
CA VAL A 33 -5.54 9.72 -1.54
C VAL A 33 -4.19 9.68 -2.27
N SER A 34 -4.08 10.34 -3.41
CA SER A 34 -2.85 10.40 -4.20
C SER A 34 -2.64 11.80 -4.80
N GLY A 35 -1.41 12.08 -5.25
CA GLY A 35 -1.06 13.36 -5.87
C GLY A 35 -1.29 14.54 -4.91
N LYS A 36 -2.09 15.53 -5.34
CA LYS A 36 -2.30 16.79 -4.61
C LYS A 36 -2.99 16.61 -3.26
N GLU A 37 -3.77 15.55 -3.11
CA GLU A 37 -4.54 15.23 -1.89
C GLU A 37 -3.72 14.46 -0.85
N LEU A 38 -2.52 13.97 -1.21
CA LEU A 38 -1.64 13.22 -0.31
C LEU A 38 -0.86 14.16 0.62
N ASP A 39 -1.50 14.66 1.69
CA ASP A 39 -0.87 15.62 2.61
C ASP A 39 0.25 15.02 3.46
N MET A 40 0.13 13.74 3.85
CA MET A 40 1.06 13.10 4.78
C MET A 40 2.49 12.93 4.25
N CYS A 41 2.67 12.84 2.93
CA CYS A 41 3.98 12.59 2.32
C CYS A 41 4.49 13.79 1.50
N LYS A 42 3.83 14.95 1.58
CA LYS A 42 4.29 16.18 0.90
C LYS A 42 5.69 16.53 1.39
N ASN A 43 6.63 16.73 0.47
CA ASN A 43 8.03 17.07 0.73
C ASN A 43 8.87 15.99 1.47
N GLU A 44 8.28 14.85 1.86
CA GLU A 44 9.00 13.73 2.48
C GLU A 44 9.58 12.76 1.44
N THR A 45 9.08 12.81 0.20
CA THR A 45 9.51 11.96 -0.90
C THR A 45 9.94 12.78 -2.11
N ASN A 46 11.03 12.38 -2.75
CA ASN A 46 11.46 12.95 -4.03
C ASN A 46 10.44 12.68 -5.15
N PHE A 47 9.50 11.76 -4.94
CA PHE A 47 8.46 11.36 -5.88
C PHE A 47 7.11 11.99 -5.53
N HIS A 48 7.00 13.31 -5.77
CA HIS A 48 5.84 14.13 -5.40
C HIS A 48 4.51 13.67 -6.03
N SER A 49 4.56 13.01 -7.18
CA SER A 49 3.39 12.49 -7.92
C SER A 49 3.26 10.97 -7.85
N GLY A 50 4.02 10.31 -6.98
CA GLY A 50 4.07 8.85 -6.85
C GLY A 50 5.32 8.24 -7.50
N TYR A 51 5.62 7.01 -7.09
CA TYR A 51 6.76 6.24 -7.60
C TYR A 51 6.31 5.36 -8.77
N GLU A 52 6.96 5.47 -9.92
CA GLU A 52 6.73 4.55 -11.02
C GLU A 52 7.66 3.34 -10.90
N TYR A 53 7.08 2.14 -10.93
CA TYR A 53 7.85 0.89 -10.97
C TYR A 53 8.59 0.76 -12.29
N SER A 54 9.84 0.32 -12.24
CA SER A 54 10.56 -0.07 -13.46
C SER A 54 9.84 -1.21 -14.18
N GLU A 55 10.03 -1.33 -15.49
CA GLU A 55 9.39 -2.38 -16.28
C GLU A 55 9.75 -3.79 -15.77
N GLY A 56 10.99 -3.99 -15.33
CA GLY A 56 11.44 -5.24 -14.71
C GLY A 56 10.71 -5.56 -13.40
N MET A 57 10.43 -4.54 -12.57
CA MET A 57 9.60 -4.73 -11.37
C MET A 57 8.16 -5.04 -11.74
N LYS A 58 7.56 -4.34 -12.71
CA LYS A 58 6.20 -4.63 -13.17
C LYS A 58 6.08 -6.10 -13.60
N VAL A 59 7.02 -6.60 -14.40
CA VAL A 59 7.07 -8.02 -14.82
C VAL A 59 7.28 -8.98 -13.63
N PHE A 60 8.18 -8.65 -12.71
CA PHE A 60 8.47 -9.51 -11.55
C PHE A 60 7.28 -9.66 -10.60
N ILE A 61 6.49 -8.59 -10.42
CA ILE A 61 5.40 -8.55 -9.44
C ILE A 61 4.08 -9.02 -10.07
N LYS A 62 3.91 -8.90 -11.40
CA LYS A 62 2.72 -9.33 -12.14
C LYS A 62 2.35 -10.80 -11.87
N GLY A 63 1.08 -11.03 -11.56
CA GLY A 63 0.48 -12.33 -11.26
C GLY A 63 0.75 -12.85 -9.85
N LYS A 64 1.52 -12.14 -9.02
CA LYS A 64 1.82 -12.60 -7.65
C LYS A 64 0.68 -12.25 -6.71
N LYS A 65 0.30 -13.24 -5.89
CA LYS A 65 -0.71 -13.08 -4.85
C LYS A 65 -0.06 -12.66 -3.54
N TYR A 66 -0.39 -11.46 -3.08
CA TYR A 66 0.00 -10.96 -1.77
C TYR A 66 -1.17 -11.00 -0.79
N PRO A 67 -0.92 -10.97 0.52
CA PRO A 67 -1.99 -10.87 1.52
C PRO A 67 -2.89 -9.64 1.33
N TYR A 68 -2.44 -8.58 0.65
CA TYR A 68 -3.20 -7.36 0.37
C TYR A 68 -3.91 -7.32 -0.99
N GLY A 69 -3.60 -8.22 -1.91
CA GLY A 69 -4.18 -8.21 -3.26
C GLY A 69 -3.28 -8.90 -4.28
N THR A 70 -3.74 -8.98 -5.51
CA THR A 70 -2.93 -9.50 -6.61
C THR A 70 -2.26 -8.33 -7.31
N TRP A 71 -0.99 -8.50 -7.64
CA TRP A 71 -0.25 -7.55 -8.46
C TRP A 71 -0.23 -7.99 -9.93
#